data_AF-A0A4P7KWX0-F1
#
_entry.id   AF-A0A4P7KWX0-F1
#
_cell.length_a   1.000
_cell.length_b   1.000
_cell.length_c   1.000
_cell.angle_alpha   90.00
_cell.angle_beta   90.00
_cell.angle_gamma   90.00
#
_symmetry.space_group_name_H-M   'P 1'
#
loop_
_entity.id
_entity.type
_entity.pdbx_description
1 polymer ?
#
loop_
_entity_poly.entity_id
_entity_poly.type
_entity_poly.pdbx_seq_one_letter_code
_entity_poly.pdbx_strand_id
1 'polypeptide(L)'
;MLKLKTLLQQHNLTQAALARALDLSEATLAQIVNHHQWPKQDTDTLKHRIRAWLRDQGIAADDCFDGVTSGGKEKRPLPSNEEDTMLLKKQVLLPATKKHFGLFRAPFDDNAVQGHDDVFFNPGKPLCA
;
A
#
# COMPACT_ATOMS: atom_id res chain seq x y z
N MET A 1 -9.52 -5.42 -12.22
CA MET A 1 -8.70 -6.23 -13.14
C MET A 1 -9.23 -6.07 -14.56
N LEU A 2 -8.35 -5.86 -15.55
CA LEU A 2 -8.73 -5.73 -16.96
C LEU A 2 -9.08 -7.09 -17.57
N LYS A 3 -10.04 -7.11 -18.51
CA LYS A 3 -10.32 -8.28 -19.38
C LYS A 3 -9.06 -8.74 -20.15
N LEU A 4 -8.14 -7.81 -20.43
CA LEU A 4 -6.83 -8.07 -21.03
C LEU A 4 -6.05 -9.20 -20.33
N LYS A 5 -6.11 -9.33 -19.00
CA LYS A 5 -5.39 -10.41 -18.29
C LYS A 5 -5.90 -11.79 -18.69
N THR A 6 -7.22 -11.92 -18.77
CA THR A 6 -7.90 -13.16 -19.12
C THR A 6 -7.61 -13.54 -20.57
N LEU A 7 -7.64 -12.56 -21.48
CA LEU A 7 -7.31 -12.78 -22.89
C LEU A 7 -5.86 -13.26 -23.07
N LEU A 8 -4.90 -12.65 -22.37
CA LEU A 8 -3.51 -13.10 -22.42
C LEU A 8 -3.37 -14.56 -21.96
N GLN A 9 -4.03 -14.93 -20.85
CA GLN A 9 -4.00 -16.30 -20.33
C GLN A 9 -4.65 -17.31 -21.29
N GLN A 10 -5.78 -16.95 -21.90
CA GLN A 10 -6.50 -17.82 -22.85
C GLN A 10 -5.68 -18.13 -24.10
N HIS A 11 -4.88 -17.17 -24.56
CA HIS A 11 -4.03 -17.33 -25.74
C HIS A 11 -2.59 -17.78 -25.40
N ASN A 12 -2.32 -18.21 -24.16
CA ASN A 12 -0.98 -18.58 -23.68
C ASN A 12 0.09 -17.48 -23.87
N LEU A 13 -0.34 -16.21 -23.84
CA LEU A 13 0.53 -15.05 -23.95
C LEU A 13 0.90 -14.55 -22.55
N THR A 14 2.16 -14.17 -22.37
CA THR A 14 2.66 -13.67 -21.09
C THR A 14 2.67 -12.14 -21.07
N GLN A 15 2.44 -11.55 -19.88
CA GLN A 15 2.59 -10.11 -19.70
C GLN A 15 4.03 -9.65 -20.01
N ALA A 16 5.04 -10.46 -19.68
CA ALA A 16 6.44 -10.17 -20.02
C ALA A 16 6.66 -10.03 -21.54
N ALA A 17 6.05 -10.89 -22.36
CA ALA A 17 6.15 -10.78 -23.82
C ALA A 17 5.53 -9.48 -24.35
N LEU A 18 4.35 -9.11 -23.83
CA LEU A 18 3.69 -7.85 -24.18
C LEU A 18 4.51 -6.63 -23.71
N ALA A 19 5.11 -6.69 -22.51
CA ALA A 19 5.95 -5.62 -21.98
C ALA A 19 7.19 -5.40 -22.87
N ARG A 20 7.85 -6.48 -23.30
CA ARG A 20 8.99 -6.42 -24.23
C ARG A 20 8.61 -5.86 -25.59
N ALA A 21 7.45 -6.24 -26.14
CA ALA A 21 6.99 -5.73 -27.43
C ALA A 21 6.65 -4.23 -27.42
N LEU A 22 6.38 -3.67 -26.25
CA LEU A 22 6.00 -2.27 -26.07
C LEU A 22 7.11 -1.39 -25.50
N ASP A 23 8.29 -1.97 -25.23
CA ASP A 23 9.40 -1.34 -24.50
C ASP A 23 8.97 -0.78 -23.13
N LEU A 24 8.07 -1.48 -22.44
CA LEU A 24 7.60 -1.12 -21.11
C LEU A 24 8.24 -1.99 -20.04
N SER A 25 8.39 -1.44 -18.85
CA SER A 25 8.74 -2.25 -17.68
C SER A 25 7.60 -3.23 -17.37
N GLU A 26 7.95 -4.44 -16.93
CA GLU A 26 6.95 -5.46 -16.52
C GLU A 26 6.06 -4.93 -15.39
N ALA A 27 6.61 -4.09 -14.50
CA ALA A 27 5.87 -3.44 -13.42
C ALA A 27 4.79 -2.47 -13.94
N THR A 28 5.11 -1.66 -14.95
CA THR A 28 4.15 -0.73 -15.57
C THR A 28 3.00 -1.50 -16.21
N LEU A 29 3.29 -2.58 -16.92
CA LEU A 29 2.25 -3.40 -17.52
C LEU A 29 1.39 -4.10 -16.45
N ALA A 30 2.01 -4.60 -15.38
CA ALA A 30 1.28 -5.20 -14.25
C ALA A 30 0.34 -4.20 -13.56
N GLN A 31 0.75 -2.93 -13.43
CA GLN A 31 -0.11 -1.86 -12.90
C GLN A 31 -1.32 -1.59 -13.80
N ILE A 32 -1.13 -1.54 -15.11
CA ILE A 32 -2.22 -1.37 -16.07
C ILE A 32 -3.20 -2.56 -15.99
N VAL A 33 -2.68 -3.78 -16.09
CA VAL A 33 -3.49 -5.00 -16.18
C VAL A 33 -4.24 -5.32 -14.89
N ASN A 34 -3.59 -5.17 -13.73
CA ASN A 34 -4.19 -5.52 -12.45
C ASN A 34 -5.01 -4.36 -11.85
N HIS A 35 -4.48 -3.14 -11.94
CA HIS A 35 -5.01 -1.97 -11.23
C HIS A 35 -5.70 -0.93 -12.13
N HIS A 36 -5.73 -1.12 -13.46
CA HIS A 36 -6.25 -0.13 -14.41
C HIS A 36 -5.54 1.24 -14.33
N GLN A 37 -4.30 1.25 -13.85
CA GLN A 37 -3.51 2.48 -13.71
C GLN A 37 -2.77 2.74 -15.01
N TRP A 38 -3.26 3.71 -15.77
CA TRP A 38 -2.63 4.15 -17.01
C TRP A 38 -1.60 5.25 -16.75
N PRO A 39 -0.48 5.27 -17.47
CA PRO A 39 0.49 6.37 -17.39
C PRO A 39 -0.18 7.69 -17.80
N LYS A 40 0.10 8.77 -17.07
CA LYS A 40 -0.52 10.09 -17.29
C LYS A 40 -0.24 10.67 -18.68
N GLN A 41 0.87 10.27 -19.29
CA GLN A 41 1.27 10.65 -20.65
C GLN A 41 1.09 9.42 -21.57
N ASP A 42 0.71 9.67 -22.83
CA ASP A 42 0.68 8.66 -23.90
C ASP A 42 -0.27 7.47 -23.69
N THR A 43 -1.33 7.63 -22.89
CA THR A 43 -2.33 6.58 -22.65
C THR A 43 -2.93 6.06 -23.97
N ASP A 44 -3.35 6.95 -24.87
CA ASP A 44 -4.02 6.57 -26.11
C ASP A 44 -3.06 5.89 -27.10
N THR A 45 -1.84 6.41 -27.22
CA THR A 45 -0.76 5.80 -27.99
C THR A 45 -0.46 4.40 -27.49
N LEU A 46 -0.39 4.22 -26.17
CA LEU A 46 -0.14 2.92 -25.56
C LEU A 46 -1.27 1.93 -25.80
N LYS A 47 -2.53 2.35 -25.66
CA LYS A 47 -3.70 1.52 -26.01
C LYS A 47 -3.66 1.09 -27.46
N HIS A 48 -3.29 2.00 -28.37
CA HIS A 48 -3.19 1.70 -29.79
C HIS A 48 -2.09 0.68 -30.09
N ARG A 49 -0.92 0.79 -29.45
CA ARG A 49 0.18 -0.18 -29.58
C ARG A 49 -0.23 -1.56 -29.04
N ILE A 50 -0.89 -1.62 -27.88
CA ILE A 50 -1.42 -2.88 -27.33
C ILE A 50 -2.44 -3.52 -28.29
N ARG A 51 -3.38 -2.73 -28.85
CA ARG A 51 -4.38 -3.23 -29.80
C ARG A 51 -3.74 -3.73 -31.10
N ALA A 52 -2.71 -3.03 -31.60
CA ALA A 52 -1.96 -3.45 -32.77
C ALA A 52 -1.25 -4.79 -32.54
N TRP A 53 -0.60 -4.95 -31.38
CA TRP A 53 0.08 -6.19 -31.03
C TRP A 53 -0.92 -7.36 -30.85
N LEU A 54 -2.05 -7.14 -30.20
CA LEU A 54 -3.10 -8.17 -30.07
C LEU A 54 -3.66 -8.59 -31.44
N ARG A 55 -3.81 -7.65 -32.37
CA ARG A 55 -4.25 -7.94 -33.74
C ARG A 55 -3.23 -8.78 -34.51
N ASP A 56 -1.94 -8.49 -34.34
CA ASP A 56 -0.85 -9.28 -34.92
C ASP A 56 -0.88 -10.74 -34.43
N GLN A 57 -1.25 -10.94 -33.16
CA GLN A 57 -1.49 -12.27 -32.58
C GLN A 57 -2.84 -12.90 -32.97
N GLY A 58 -3.63 -12.25 -33.85
CA GLY A 58 -4.92 -12.74 -34.31
C GLY A 58 -6.09 -12.56 -33.32
N ILE A 59 -5.93 -11.72 -32.30
CA ILE A 59 -6.90 -11.52 -31.23
C ILE A 59 -7.73 -10.26 -31.50
N ALA A 60 -9.05 -10.42 -31.67
CA ALA A 60 -9.99 -9.30 -31.78
C ALA A 60 -10.22 -8.66 -30.39
N ALA A 61 -9.74 -7.44 -30.21
CA ALA A 61 -9.56 -6.81 -28.91
C ALA A 61 -10.35 -5.49 -28.73
N ASP A 62 -11.59 -5.42 -29.22
CA ASP A 62 -12.41 -4.19 -29.11
C ASP A 62 -12.75 -3.84 -27.65
N ASP A 63 -12.98 -4.83 -26.78
CA ASP A 63 -13.32 -4.63 -25.36
C ASP A 63 -12.21 -5.03 -24.37
N CYS A 64 -10.96 -5.20 -24.84
CA CYS A 64 -9.90 -5.78 -23.99
C CYS A 64 -9.52 -4.88 -22.80
N PHE A 65 -9.73 -3.57 -22.96
CA PHE A 65 -9.44 -2.55 -21.95
C PHE A 65 -10.61 -2.27 -21.02
N ASP A 66 -11.75 -2.92 -21.25
CA ASP A 66 -12.92 -2.72 -20.42
C ASP A 66 -12.72 -3.48 -19.10
N GLY A 67 -13.05 -2.82 -18.00
CA GLY A 67 -12.88 -3.40 -16.68
C GLY A 67 -13.89 -4.54 -16.50
N VAL A 68 -13.46 -5.67 -15.94
CA VAL A 68 -14.44 -6.61 -15.39
C VAL A 68 -15.10 -5.89 -14.23
N THR A 69 -16.41 -5.62 -14.33
CA THR A 69 -17.22 -4.98 -13.28
C THR A 69 -17.37 -5.90 -12.08
N SER A 70 -16.27 -6.22 -11.40
CA SER A 70 -16.32 -6.68 -10.03
C SER A 70 -16.44 -5.42 -9.17
N GLY A 71 -17.63 -5.21 -8.63
CA GLY A 71 -18.02 -4.02 -7.87
C GLY A 71 -16.95 -3.53 -6.91
N GLY A 72 -16.77 -2.20 -6.94
CA GLY A 72 -16.18 -1.34 -5.92
C GLY A 72 -15.04 -1.93 -5.09
N LYS A 73 -13.80 -1.59 -5.45
CA LYS A 73 -12.75 -1.39 -4.44
C LYS A 73 -12.01 -0.10 -4.74
N GLU A 74 -12.51 0.93 -4.08
CA GLU A 74 -11.77 1.94 -3.32
C GLU A 74 -10.40 2.34 -3.89
N LYS A 75 -10.31 3.61 -4.29
CA LYS A 75 -9.07 4.32 -4.53
C LYS A 75 -8.11 4.03 -3.37
N ARG A 76 -7.13 3.14 -3.58
CA ARG A 76 -5.96 3.10 -2.71
C ARG A 76 -5.28 4.46 -2.86
N PRO A 77 -5.12 5.25 -1.78
CA PRO A 77 -4.36 6.48 -1.87
C PRO A 77 -2.98 6.13 -2.42
N LEU A 78 -2.48 6.93 -3.36
CA LEU A 78 -1.04 6.99 -3.58
C LEU A 78 -0.40 7.20 -2.21
N PRO A 79 0.77 6.61 -1.89
CA PRO A 79 1.52 7.07 -0.74
C PRO A 79 1.83 8.54 -1.03
N SER A 80 1.08 9.43 -0.39
CA SER A 80 1.46 10.82 -0.26
C SER A 80 2.81 10.76 0.43
N ASN A 81 3.83 11.40 -0.14
CA ASN A 81 5.10 11.60 0.55
C ASN A 81 4.98 12.67 1.66
N GLU A 82 3.75 13.03 2.02
CA GLU A 82 3.43 13.67 3.27
C GLU A 82 3.66 12.61 4.33
N GLU A 83 4.75 12.77 5.09
CA GLU A 83 5.05 12.00 6.28
C GLU A 83 3.76 11.87 7.09
N ASP A 84 3.09 10.71 6.97
CA ASP A 84 1.95 10.35 7.80
C ASP A 84 2.44 10.63 9.22
N THR A 85 1.92 11.68 9.86
CA THR A 85 2.38 12.09 11.19
C THR A 85 2.37 10.84 12.04
N MET A 86 3.57 10.34 12.37
CA MET A 86 3.82 9.08 13.05
C MET A 86 3.42 9.17 14.53
N LEU A 87 2.29 9.81 14.79
CA LEU A 87 1.72 10.07 16.09
C LEU A 87 0.84 8.87 16.43
N LEU A 88 1.45 7.89 17.08
CA LEU A 88 0.71 6.83 17.74
C LEU A 88 -0.28 7.46 18.72
N LYS A 89 -1.55 7.03 18.66
CA LYS A 89 -2.58 7.50 19.60
C LYS A 89 -2.11 7.24 21.03
N LYS A 90 -2.19 8.26 21.90
CA LYS A 90 -1.82 8.13 23.32
C LYS A 90 -2.60 6.99 23.97
N GLN A 91 -1.89 5.91 24.32
CA GLN A 91 -2.43 4.77 25.06
C GLN A 91 -2.18 4.97 26.55
N VAL A 92 -3.24 4.91 27.36
CA VAL A 92 -3.16 5.08 28.82
C VAL A 92 -3.26 3.72 29.49
N LEU A 93 -2.37 3.45 30.45
CA LEU A 93 -2.41 2.22 31.25
C LEU A 93 -3.69 2.13 32.08
N LEU A 94 -4.21 0.91 32.24
CA LEU A 94 -5.32 0.61 33.14
C LEU A 94 -4.92 0.92 34.60
N PRO A 95 -5.88 1.32 35.47
CA PRO A 95 -5.59 1.63 36.88
C PRO A 95 -4.95 0.47 37.65
N ALA A 96 -5.34 -0.77 37.37
CA ALA A 96 -4.76 -1.96 37.99
C ALA A 96 -3.27 -2.14 37.59
N THR A 97 -2.95 -1.92 36.32
CA THR A 97 -1.59 -2.01 35.78
C THR A 97 -0.70 -0.91 36.36
N LYS A 98 -1.21 0.33 36.49
CA LYS A 98 -0.48 1.43 37.15
C LYS A 98 -0.07 1.07 38.58
N LYS A 99 -0.98 0.47 39.36
CA LYS A 99 -0.69 0.00 40.73
C LYS A 99 0.34 -1.12 40.74
N HIS A 100 0.24 -2.09 39.83
CA HIS A 100 1.15 -3.24 39.76
C HIS A 100 2.62 -2.83 39.52
N PHE A 101 2.83 -1.80 38.71
CA PHE A 101 4.16 -1.27 38.39
C PHE A 101 4.57 -0.06 39.26
N GLY A 102 3.76 0.34 40.24
CA GLY A 102 4.06 1.51 41.08
C GLY A 102 4.10 2.84 40.31
N LEU A 103 3.46 2.90 39.14
CA LEU A 103 3.40 4.09 38.28
C LEU A 103 2.27 5.02 38.74
N PHE A 104 2.48 5.70 39.86
CA PHE A 104 1.51 6.64 40.45
C PHE A 104 1.36 7.93 39.62
N ARG A 105 2.41 8.27 38.85
CA ARG A 105 2.44 9.39 37.89
C ARG A 105 2.78 8.85 36.51
N ALA A 106 2.26 9.48 35.46
CA ALA A 106 2.61 9.12 34.09
C ALA A 106 3.97 9.76 33.76
N PRO A 107 5.05 8.99 33.55
CA PRO A 107 6.40 9.53 33.37
C PRO A 107 6.59 10.30 32.06
N PHE A 108 5.61 10.22 31.15
CA PHE A 108 5.59 10.90 29.85
C PHE A 108 4.57 12.05 29.80
N ASP A 109 4.10 12.52 30.96
CA ASP A 109 3.29 13.74 31.06
C ASP A 109 4.21 14.94 31.20
N ASP A 110 3.86 16.07 30.57
CA ASP A 110 4.71 17.27 30.54
C ASP A 110 4.95 17.85 31.94
N ASN A 111 4.08 17.52 32.91
CA ASN A 111 4.17 17.93 34.31
C ASN A 111 4.72 16.83 35.24
N ALA A 112 5.25 15.73 34.69
CA ALA A 112 5.69 14.58 35.48
C ALA A 112 6.95 14.84 36.29
N VAL A 113 7.83 15.72 35.82
CA VAL A 113 9.09 16.07 36.49
C VAL A 113 8.90 17.38 37.24
N GLN A 114 8.68 17.32 38.56
CA GLN A 114 8.49 18.50 39.40
C GLN A 114 9.76 18.93 40.16
N GLY A 115 10.83 18.14 40.08
CA GLY A 115 12.11 18.43 40.72
C GLY A 115 13.21 17.45 40.31
N HIS A 116 14.45 17.69 40.76
CA HIS A 116 15.59 16.83 40.43
C HIS A 116 15.46 15.41 41.00
N ASP A 117 14.76 15.25 42.12
CA ASP A 117 14.43 13.96 42.70
C ASP A 117 13.52 13.10 41.79
N ASP A 118 12.73 13.73 40.91
CA ASP A 118 11.81 13.02 40.01
C ASP A 118 12.52 12.35 38.81
N VAL A 119 13.77 12.74 38.53
CA VAL A 119 14.57 12.25 37.39
C VAL A 119 15.04 10.80 37.60
N PHE A 120 15.11 10.35 38.85
CA PHE A 120 15.69 9.07 39.23
C PHE A 120 14.70 8.08 39.87
N PHE A 121 13.38 8.26 39.68
CA PHE A 121 12.40 7.23 40.06
C PHE A 121 12.46 6.02 39.12
N ASN A 122 13.54 5.24 39.27
CA ASN A 122 13.47 3.81 39.09
C ASN A 122 13.32 3.21 40.49
N PRO A 123 12.09 2.92 40.98
CA PRO A 123 11.96 2.17 42.22
C PRO A 123 12.58 0.81 41.93
N GLY A 124 13.80 0.60 42.44
CA GLY A 124 14.49 -0.67 42.37
C GLY A 124 13.57 -1.75 42.91
N LYS A 125 12.97 -2.53 42.01
CA LYS A 125 12.25 -3.73 42.40
C LYS A 125 13.32 -4.67 42.98
N PRO A 126 13.24 -5.10 44.25
CA PRO A 126 13.97 -6.30 44.62
C PRO A 126 13.45 -7.41 43.72
N LEU A 127 14.37 -8.09 43.02
CA LEU A 127 14.06 -9.34 42.35
C LEU A 127 13.38 -10.26 43.36
N CYS A 128 12.31 -10.93 42.91
CA CYS A 128 11.60 -11.95 43.66
C CYS A 128 12.58 -12.91 44.37
N ALA A 129 12.32 -13.16 45.65
CA ALA A 129 12.68 -14.38 46.35
C ALA A 129 11.39 -15.15 46.64
#